data_AF-A0A4R4V4A6-F1
#
_entry.id   AF-A0A4R4V4A6-F1
#
_cell.length_a   1.000
_cell.length_b   1.000
_cell.length_c   1.000
_cell.angle_alpha   90.00
_cell.angle_beta   90.00
_cell.angle_gamma   90.00
#
_symmetry.space_group_name_H-M   'P 1'
#
loop_
_entity.id
_entity.type
_entity.pdbx_description
1 polymer ?
#
loop_
_entity_poly.entity_id
_entity_poly.type
_entity_poly.pdbx_seq_one_letter_code
_entity_poly.pdbx_strand_id
1 'polypeptide(L)'
;MPVLDPYFVQVETSELADLTRALELLDSRADLNHRYRKMLDESRQLLTADQIRLTQARGLAKRLMVLIKAAGPDFPGTLEHESREILRAGETKADDLVFRPEGT
;
A
#
# COMPACT_ATOMS: atom_id res chain seq x y z
N MET A 1 -11.87 -25.43 5.76
CA MET A 1 -11.13 -25.06 4.55
C MET A 1 -9.65 -25.14 4.86
N PRO A 2 -8.81 -25.83 4.07
CA PRO A 2 -7.37 -25.79 4.30
C PRO A 2 -6.88 -24.35 4.09
N VAL A 3 -6.16 -23.82 5.08
CA VAL A 3 -5.49 -22.52 4.96
C VAL A 3 -4.47 -22.66 3.85
N LEU A 4 -4.67 -21.93 2.74
CA LEU A 4 -3.69 -21.89 1.66
C LEU A 4 -2.40 -21.32 2.22
N ASP A 5 -1.27 -21.95 1.88
CA ASP A 5 0.03 -21.44 2.30
C ASP A 5 0.26 -20.07 1.61
N PRO A 6 0.37 -18.96 2.36
CA PRO A 6 0.49 -17.62 1.82
C PRO A 6 1.77 -17.39 1.01
N TYR A 7 2.73 -18.33 1.04
CA TYR A 7 3.90 -18.31 0.15
C TYR A 7 3.55 -18.69 -1.30
N PHE A 8 2.44 -19.38 -1.52
CA PHE A 8 1.95 -19.80 -2.84
C PHE A 8 0.69 -19.04 -3.29
N VAL A 9 0.05 -18.28 -2.40
CA VAL A 9 -1.06 -17.39 -2.77
C VAL A 9 -0.53 -16.20 -3.58
N GLN A 10 -1.07 -16.02 -4.78
CA GLN A 10 -0.83 -14.88 -5.63
C GLN A 10 -2.01 -13.93 -5.60
N VAL A 11 -1.72 -12.65 -5.81
CA VAL A 11 -2.70 -11.55 -5.87
C VAL A 11 -2.45 -10.80 -7.15
N GLU A 12 -3.51 -10.57 -7.92
CA GLU A 12 -3.48 -9.70 -9.09
C GLU A 12 -3.11 -8.28 -8.64
N THR A 13 -2.15 -7.63 -9.30
CA THR A 13 -1.78 -6.25 -8.95
C THR A 13 -2.91 -5.27 -9.24
N SER A 14 -3.83 -5.62 -10.14
CA SER A 14 -5.08 -4.89 -10.35
C SER A 14 -5.97 -4.83 -9.10
N GLU A 15 -5.96 -5.87 -8.24
CA GLU A 15 -6.66 -5.86 -6.95
C GLU A 15 -6.00 -4.94 -5.91
N LEU A 16 -4.80 -4.43 -6.20
CA LEU A 16 -4.03 -3.51 -5.37
C LEU A 16 -4.09 -2.07 -5.89
N ALA A 17 -5.05 -1.74 -6.76
CA ALA A 17 -5.16 -0.41 -7.38
C ALA A 17 -5.23 0.73 -6.34
N ASP A 18 -6.03 0.59 -5.28
CA ASP A 18 -6.15 1.63 -4.25
C ASP A 18 -4.86 1.80 -3.44
N LEU A 19 -4.18 0.68 -3.15
CA LEU A 19 -2.86 0.70 -2.51
C LEU A 19 -1.83 1.42 -3.38
N THR A 20 -1.85 1.14 -4.69
CA THR A 20 -0.95 1.75 -5.69
C THR A 20 -1.15 3.25 -5.77
N ARG A 21 -2.41 3.70 -5.89
CA ARG A 21 -2.75 5.14 -5.96
C ARG A 21 -2.34 5.88 -4.69
N ALA A 22 -2.50 5.28 -3.52
CA ALA A 22 -2.06 5.90 -2.27
C ALA A 22 -0.52 6.03 -2.18
N LEU A 23 0.23 5.04 -2.66
CA LEU A 23 1.70 5.14 -2.76
C LEU A 23 2.12 6.25 -3.74
N GLU A 24 1.46 6.37 -4.89
CA GLU A 24 1.70 7.45 -5.85
C GLU A 24 1.35 8.84 -5.30
N LEU A 25 0.27 8.93 -4.54
CA LEU A 25 -0.12 10.16 -3.85
C LEU A 25 0.96 10.59 -2.84
N LEU A 26 1.49 9.66 -2.05
CA LEU A 26 2.56 9.95 -1.10
C LEU A 26 3.85 10.39 -1.81
N ASP A 27 4.22 9.74 -2.90
CA ASP A 27 5.42 10.13 -3.65
C ASP A 27 5.32 11.55 -4.23
N SER A 28 4.13 11.94 -4.68
CA SER A 28 3.89 13.23 -5.32
C SER A 28 3.63 14.38 -4.35
N ARG A 29 2.99 14.12 -3.20
CA ARG A 29 2.51 15.17 -2.29
C ARG A 29 3.23 15.20 -0.94
N ALA A 30 3.82 14.11 -0.46
CA ALA A 30 4.44 14.08 0.85
C ALA A 30 5.91 14.55 0.81
N ASP A 31 6.33 15.30 1.82
CA ASP A 31 7.73 15.69 2.00
C ASP A 31 8.53 14.56 2.63
N LEU A 32 8.86 13.56 1.80
CA LEU A 32 9.58 12.36 2.21
C LEU A 32 11.09 12.50 1.95
N ASN A 33 11.88 12.07 2.94
CA ASN A 33 13.33 11.98 2.79
C ASN A 33 13.75 10.88 1.78
N HIS A 34 15.03 10.90 1.41
CA HIS A 34 15.60 9.96 0.43
C HIS A 34 15.36 8.47 0.78
N ARG A 35 15.40 8.08 2.06
CA ARG A 35 15.17 6.69 2.47
C ARG A 35 13.75 6.23 2.13
N TYR A 36 12.77 7.08 2.37
CA TYR A 36 11.36 6.78 2.09
C TYR A 36 11.04 6.85 0.59
N ARG A 37 11.67 7.75 -0.16
CA ARG A 37 11.57 7.77 -1.63
C ARG A 37 12.10 6.49 -2.26
N LYS A 38 13.26 6.00 -1.80
CA LYS A 38 13.77 4.69 -2.24
C LYS A 38 12.78 3.55 -1.96
N MET A 39 12.11 3.58 -0.81
CA MET A 39 11.09 2.58 -0.46
C MET A 39 9.87 2.64 -1.38
N LEU A 40 9.46 3.83 -1.83
CA LEU A 40 8.41 4.01 -2.84
C LEU A 40 8.85 3.43 -4.19
N ASP A 41 10.08 3.70 -4.63
CA ASP A 41 10.61 3.16 -5.89
C ASP A 41 10.65 1.63 -5.90
N GLU A 42 11.15 1.02 -4.82
CA GLU A 42 11.14 -0.44 -4.64
C GLU A 42 9.71 -1.02 -4.61
N SER A 43 8.74 -0.25 -4.13
CA SER A 43 7.33 -0.66 -4.09
C SER A 43 6.71 -0.61 -5.48
N ARG A 44 7.02 0.41 -6.29
CA ARG A 44 6.60 0.51 -7.69
C ARG A 44 7.16 -0.62 -8.54
N GLN A 45 8.44 -0.95 -8.38
CA GLN A 45 9.07 -2.06 -9.11
C GLN A 45 8.38 -3.41 -8.85
N LEU A 46 7.84 -3.63 -7.65
CA LEU A 46 7.06 -4.84 -7.36
C LEU A 46 5.70 -4.82 -8.07
N LEU A 47 5.08 -3.65 -8.19
CA LEU A 47 3.76 -3.47 -8.78
C LEU A 47 3.76 -3.47 -10.32
N THR A 48 4.91 -3.56 -10.99
CA THR A 48 4.97 -3.70 -12.45
C THR A 48 4.65 -5.12 -12.95
N ALA A 49 4.63 -6.11 -12.07
CA ALA A 49 4.20 -7.46 -12.42
C ALA A 49 2.66 -7.55 -12.44
N ASP A 50 2.08 -8.40 -13.27
CA ASP A 50 0.63 -8.61 -13.29
C ASP A 50 0.13 -9.27 -12.00
N GLN A 51 0.96 -10.13 -11.39
CA GLN A 51 0.67 -10.79 -10.13
C GLN A 51 1.88 -10.77 -9.20
N ILE A 52 1.63 -10.66 -7.90
CA ILE A 52 2.64 -10.78 -6.85
C ILE A 52 2.20 -11.75 -5.76
N ARG A 53 3.14 -12.23 -4.95
CA ARG A 53 2.80 -13.07 -3.80
C ARG A 53 2.03 -12.26 -2.77
N LEU A 54 1.09 -12.89 -2.06
CA LEU A 54 0.36 -12.26 -0.96
C LEU A 54 1.29 -11.68 0.11
N THR A 55 2.40 -12.36 0.41
CA THR A 55 3.42 -11.85 1.33
C THR A 55 4.06 -10.55 0.86
N GLN A 56 4.26 -10.38 -0.45
CA GLN A 56 4.74 -9.12 -1.04
C GLN A 56 3.65 -8.03 -0.96
N ALA A 57 2.40 -8.35 -1.28
CA ALA A 57 1.26 -7.43 -1.14
C ALA A 57 1.11 -6.92 0.31
N ARG A 58 1.22 -7.82 1.29
CA ARG A 58 1.25 -7.46 2.72
C ARG A 58 2.46 -6.60 3.08
N GLY A 59 3.61 -6.85 2.45
CA GLY A 59 4.79 -6.00 2.55
C GLY A 59 4.52 -4.58 2.07
N LEU A 60 3.88 -4.42 0.91
CA LEU A 60 3.48 -3.12 0.35
C LEU A 60 2.49 -2.39 1.28
N ALA A 61 1.49 -3.11 1.82
CA ALA A 61 0.53 -2.55 2.78
C ALA A 61 1.23 -1.96 4.02
N LYS A 62 2.17 -2.71 4.62
CA LYS A 62 2.95 -2.23 5.76
C LYS A 62 3.83 -1.03 5.39
N ARG A 63 4.42 -1.02 4.19
CA ARG A 63 5.19 0.13 3.69
C ARG A 63 4.30 1.37 3.56
N LEU A 64 3.09 1.25 3.02
CA LEU A 64 2.13 2.36 2.97
C LEU A 64 1.90 2.94 4.36
N MET A 65 1.58 2.11 5.36
CA MET A 65 1.36 2.56 6.74
C MET A 65 2.58 3.30 7.33
N VAL A 66 3.80 2.84 7.03
CA VAL A 66 5.03 3.52 7.46
C VAL A 66 5.20 4.85 6.75
N LEU A 67 4.93 4.93 5.45
CA LEU A 67 5.08 6.14 4.66
C LEU A 67 4.06 7.21 5.05
N ILE A 68 2.82 6.84 5.38
CA ILE A 68 1.81 7.77 5.91
C ILE A 68 2.30 8.38 7.24
N LYS A 69 2.83 7.55 8.14
CA LYS A 69 3.43 8.06 9.40
C LYS A 69 4.63 8.97 9.13
N ALA A 70 5.45 8.64 8.14
CA ALA A 70 6.61 9.43 7.76
C ALA A 70 6.24 10.78 7.11
N ALA A 71 5.11 10.85 6.40
CA ALA A 71 4.57 12.09 5.85
C ALA A 71 4.11 13.08 6.93
N GLY A 72 3.93 12.61 8.17
CA GLY A 72 3.57 13.41 9.33
C GLY A 72 2.06 13.44 9.61
N PRO A 73 1.67 13.71 10.87
CA PRO A 73 0.27 13.61 11.30
C PRO A 73 -0.67 14.63 10.62
N ASP A 74 -0.12 15.77 10.19
CA ASP A 74 -0.90 16.83 9.53
C ASP A 74 -1.10 16.58 8.04
N PHE A 75 -0.35 15.66 7.43
CA PHE A 75 -0.38 15.40 5.99
C PHE A 75 -1.79 15.11 5.45
N PRO A 76 -2.61 14.23 6.05
CA PRO A 76 -3.99 14.03 5.58
C PRO A 76 -4.82 15.32 5.57
N GLY A 77 -4.55 16.24 6.49
CA GLY A 77 -5.23 17.53 6.59
C GLY A 77 -4.82 18.54 5.51
N THR A 78 -3.65 18.38 4.89
CA THR A 78 -3.19 19.27 3.79
C THR A 78 -3.73 18.86 2.42
N LEU A 79 -4.32 17.66 2.32
CA LEU A 79 -4.84 17.12 1.08
C LEU A 79 -6.23 17.68 0.72
N GLU A 80 -6.46 17.85 -0.57
CA GLU A 80 -7.80 18.10 -1.11
C GLU A 80 -8.70 16.87 -0.95
N HIS A 81 -10.01 17.04 -1.08
CA HIS A 81 -10.99 16.00 -0.78
C HIS A 81 -10.74 14.70 -1.56
N GLU A 82 -10.50 14.79 -2.86
CA GLU A 82 -10.22 13.63 -3.71
C GLU A 82 -8.95 12.88 -3.27
N SER A 83 -7.87 13.61 -2.99
CA SER A 83 -6.62 13.02 -2.50
C SER A 83 -6.81 12.35 -1.12
N ARG A 84 -7.65 12.90 -0.25
CA ARG A 84 -7.99 12.27 1.03
C ARG A 84 -8.75 10.95 0.84
N GLU A 85 -9.70 10.91 -0.10
CA GLU A 85 -10.43 9.67 -0.40
C GLU A 85 -9.49 8.60 -0.98
N ILE A 86 -8.53 8.99 -1.85
CA ILE A 86 -7.49 8.08 -2.35
C ILE A 86 -6.65 7.52 -1.19
N LEU A 87 -6.18 8.39 -0.29
CA LEU A 87 -5.37 7.97 0.86
C LEU A 87 -6.16 6.99 1.76
N ARG A 88 -7.41 7.31 2.06
CA ARG A 88 -8.31 6.49 2.89
C ARG A 88 -8.61 5.13 2.26
N ALA A 89 -8.83 5.08 0.95
CA ALA A 89 -9.04 3.82 0.23
C ALA A 89 -7.79 2.93 0.30
N GLY A 90 -6.60 3.53 0.11
CA GLY A 90 -5.32 2.84 0.27
C GLY A 90 -5.08 2.32 1.68
N GLU A 91 -5.37 3.11 2.71
CA GLU A 91 -5.32 2.69 4.11
C GLU A 91 -6.27 1.51 4.39
N THR A 92 -7.50 1.60 3.91
CA THR A 92 -8.49 0.52 4.06
C THR A 92 -8.01 -0.78 3.41
N LYS A 93 -7.46 -0.71 2.18
CA LYS A 93 -6.90 -1.88 1.50
C LYS A 93 -5.67 -2.43 2.24
N ALA A 94 -4.84 -1.55 2.80
CA ALA A 94 -3.68 -1.96 3.59
C ALA A 94 -4.08 -2.68 4.88
N ASP A 95 -5.08 -2.16 5.59
CA ASP A 95 -5.64 -2.78 6.79
C ASP A 95 -6.23 -4.16 6.47
N ASP A 96 -6.98 -4.28 5.37
CA ASP A 96 -7.53 -5.55 4.93
C ASP A 96 -6.43 -6.59 4.66
N LEU A 97 -5.34 -6.18 4.00
CA LEU A 97 -4.21 -7.09 3.73
C LEU A 97 -3.45 -7.50 5.00
N VAL A 98 -3.31 -6.60 5.97
CA VAL A 98 -2.49 -6.81 7.17
C VAL A 98 -3.26 -7.54 8.27
N PHE A 99 -4.54 -7.20 8.48
CA PHE A 99 -5.30 -7.60 9.65
C PHE A 99 -6.41 -8.61 9.36
N ARG A 100 -6.87 -8.78 8.12
CA ARG A 100 -7.86 -9.82 7.82
C ARG A 100 -7.17 -11.15 7.48
N PRO A 101 -7.44 -12.23 8.25
CA PRO A 101 -7.01 -13.57 7.87
C PRO A 101 -7.79 -14.05 6.64
N GLU A 102 -7.16 -14.87 5.80
CA GLU A 102 -7.85 -15.52 4.70
C GLU A 102 -8.84 -16.57 5.27
N GLY A 103 -10.14 -16.37 5.04
CA GLY A 103 -11.17 -17.40 5.30
C GLY A 103 -12.30 -16.99 6.24
N THR A 104 -13.20 -16.12 5.77
CA THR A 104 -14.62 -16.17 6.16
C THR A 104 -15.44 -16.64 4.97
#